data_AF-A0A9W8H162-F1
#
_entry.id   AF-A0A9W8H162-F1
#
_cell.length_a   1.000
_cell.length_b   1.000
_cell.length_c   1.000
_cell.angle_alpha   90.00
_cell.angle_beta   90.00
_cell.angle_gamma   90.00
#
_symmetry.space_group_name_H-M   'P 1'
#
loop_
_entity.id
_entity.type
_entity.pdbx_description
1 polymer ?
#
loop_
_entity_poly.entity_id
_entity_poly.type
_entity_poly.pdbx_seq_one_letter_code
_entity_poly.pdbx_strand_id
1 'polypeptide(L)'
;MAFRISPEFNYLAQIIGRPLGDVPTTLLPRNTFSATDDIKLINNAAAITRKLIDVGIRQKAEQYVLSQVAQVVASEELSADTEREISRILKTYPDIVSQIPADTEHIRIYASRCWFIVLAIIDRATSPVDINQIILDSITQPMSTIRHSQVAGALFHNTGVIFTSTLFVYLNAVEASCRNHQDNSAQVQHHVKHAAMVLEKALLDDPSIAEQMSIELSSFCLSYPWVKRAADLYRLLSSMLDKATPEEHRPVDTNSDTALPK
;
A
#
# COMPACT_ATOMS: atom_id res chain seq x y z
N MET A 1 30.48 11.28 24.70
CA MET A 1 30.88 12.37 23.79
C MET A 1 30.22 13.64 24.29
N ALA A 2 30.96 14.54 24.94
CA ALA A 2 30.39 15.71 25.60
C ALA A 2 30.17 16.85 24.59
N PHE A 3 28.93 17.33 24.46
CA PHE A 3 28.62 18.51 23.66
C PHE A 3 29.31 19.73 24.28
N ARG A 4 30.34 20.26 23.61
CA ARG A 4 30.87 21.59 23.94
C ARG A 4 29.86 22.63 23.48
N ILE A 5 29.04 23.08 24.41
CA ILE A 5 28.19 24.25 24.24
C ILE A 5 29.13 25.46 24.08
N SER A 6 28.97 26.22 23.00
CA SER A 6 29.71 27.47 22.79
C SER A 6 29.55 28.37 24.03
N PRO A 7 30.62 29.04 24.51
CA PRO A 7 30.54 29.96 25.65
C PRO A 7 29.46 31.05 25.47
N GLU A 8 29.09 31.37 24.22
CA GLU A 8 28.01 32.32 23.89
C GLU A 8 26.61 31.78 24.25
N PHE A 9 26.39 30.47 24.19
CA PHE A 9 25.13 29.84 24.56
C PHE A 9 24.93 29.80 26.08
N ASN A 10 26.02 29.68 26.84
CA ASN A 10 25.99 29.74 28.30
C ASN A 10 25.61 31.14 28.82
N TYR A 11 25.95 32.18 28.04
CA TYR A 11 25.63 33.56 28.37
C TYR A 11 24.13 33.87 28.17
N LEU A 12 23.55 33.42 27.05
CA LEU A 12 22.11 33.59 26.78
C LEU A 12 21.23 32.83 27.78
N ALA A 13 21.65 31.64 28.19
CA ALA A 13 20.92 30.85 29.21
C ALA A 13 20.89 31.54 30.59
N GLN A 14 21.91 32.34 30.94
CA GLN A 14 21.94 33.11 32.20
C GLN A 14 21.03 34.35 32.18
N ILE A 15 20.68 34.86 31.00
CA ILE A 15 19.86 36.08 30.84
C ILE A 15 18.37 35.74 30.79
N ILE A 16 17.98 34.61 30.20
CA ILE A 16 16.57 34.21 30.04
C ILE A 16 15.89 33.92 31.41
N GLY A 17 16.67 33.68 32.47
CA GLY A 17 16.18 33.40 33.82
C GLY A 17 16.12 34.59 34.79
N ARG A 18 16.51 35.81 34.38
CA ARG A 18 16.50 36.99 35.26
C ARG A 18 15.41 37.99 34.88
N PRO A 19 14.73 38.62 35.86
CA PRO A 19 13.85 39.75 35.57
C PRO A 19 14.66 40.86 34.87
N LEU A 20 14.07 41.46 33.82
CA LEU A 20 14.69 42.42 32.90
C LEU A 20 15.33 43.67 33.54
N GLY A 21 15.24 43.85 34.86
CA GLY A 21 15.71 45.04 35.58
C GLY A 21 17.17 45.06 36.01
N ASP A 22 17.88 43.92 36.02
CA ASP A 22 19.19 43.79 36.69
C ASP A 22 20.39 43.54 35.76
N VAL A 23 20.30 43.90 34.47
CA VAL A 23 21.45 43.79 33.54
C VAL A 23 22.22 45.13 33.54
N PRO A 24 23.50 45.18 33.96
CA PRO A 24 24.31 46.39 33.88
C PRO A 24 24.44 46.86 32.43
N THR A 25 23.95 48.06 32.13
CA THR A 25 23.94 48.67 30.78
C THR A 25 25.33 48.89 30.18
N THR A 26 26.39 48.76 30.97
CA THR A 26 27.80 48.90 30.56
C THR A 26 28.41 47.66 29.92
N LEU A 27 27.73 46.50 29.96
CA LEU A 27 28.21 45.24 29.39
C LEU A 27 27.51 44.83 28.08
N LEU A 28 26.52 45.61 27.64
CA LEU A 28 25.89 45.37 26.34
C LEU A 28 26.83 45.89 25.25
N PRO A 29 27.36 45.03 24.36
CA PRO A 29 28.09 45.51 23.19
C PRO A 29 27.19 46.50 22.45
N ARG A 30 27.74 47.66 22.06
CA ARG A 30 27.09 48.64 21.18
C ARG A 30 26.95 48.08 19.76
N ASN A 31 26.37 46.89 19.62
CA ASN A 31 25.85 46.40 18.38
C ASN A 31 24.49 47.06 18.23
N THR A 32 24.43 48.12 17.43
CA THR A 32 23.17 48.64 16.92
C THR A 32 22.55 47.53 16.09
N PHE A 33 21.64 46.75 16.69
CA PHE A 33 20.77 45.87 15.92
C PHE A 33 20.07 46.72 14.87
N SER A 34 20.29 46.43 13.60
CA SER A 34 19.50 47.04 12.55
C SER A 34 18.09 46.43 12.60
N ALA A 35 17.06 47.16 12.19
CA ALA A 35 15.72 46.60 12.06
C ALA A 35 15.72 45.31 11.20
N THR A 36 16.67 45.19 10.27
CA THR A 36 16.88 43.99 9.46
C THR A 36 17.41 42.79 10.27
N ASP A 37 18.30 43.01 11.23
CA ASP A 37 18.84 41.94 12.09
C ASP A 37 17.80 41.48 13.11
N ASP A 38 16.99 42.40 13.64
CA ASP A 38 15.86 42.08 14.52
C ASP A 38 14.80 41.26 13.78
N ILE A 39 14.45 41.64 12.55
CA ILE A 39 13.52 40.86 11.71
C ILE A 39 14.08 39.46 11.44
N LYS A 40 15.39 39.32 11.14
CA LYS A 40 16.02 38.00 10.96
C LYS A 40 15.96 37.17 12.24
N LEU A 41 16.24 37.77 13.40
CA LEU A 41 16.18 37.09 14.69
C LEU A 41 14.76 36.60 15.01
N ILE A 42 13.75 37.45 14.83
CA ILE A 42 12.33 37.11 15.05
C ILE A 42 11.88 36.00 14.10
N ASN A 43 12.24 36.09 12.81
CA ASN A 43 11.90 35.06 11.84
C ASN A 43 12.57 33.72 12.16
N ASN A 44 13.83 33.74 12.59
CA ASN A 44 14.55 32.55 13.01
C ASN A 44 13.94 31.94 14.28
N ALA A 45 13.62 32.76 15.28
CA ALA A 45 12.95 32.31 16.50
C ALA A 45 11.58 31.69 16.18
N ALA A 46 10.77 32.34 15.36
CA ALA A 46 9.48 31.83 14.91
C ALA A 46 9.62 30.51 14.14
N ALA A 47 10.62 30.38 13.28
CA ALA A 47 10.91 29.14 12.55
C ALA A 47 11.30 28.00 13.50
N ILE A 48 12.16 28.27 14.49
CA ILE A 48 12.55 27.29 15.51
C ILE A 48 11.34 26.87 16.35
N THR A 49 10.53 27.82 16.81
CA THR A 49 9.31 27.54 17.58
C THR A 49 8.32 26.68 16.79
N ARG A 50 8.08 27.01 15.52
CA ARG A 50 7.22 26.18 14.64
C ARG A 50 7.77 24.76 14.52
N LYS A 51 9.08 24.61 14.33
CA LYS A 51 9.73 23.30 14.24
C LYS A 51 9.58 22.50 15.54
N LEU A 52 9.73 23.14 16.70
CA LEU A 52 9.55 22.48 18.00
C LEU A 52 8.09 22.05 18.23
N ILE A 53 7.13 22.88 17.86
CA ILE A 53 5.70 22.55 17.92
C ILE A 53 5.39 21.36 17.01
N ASP A 54 5.89 21.36 15.78
CA ASP A 54 5.70 20.29 14.81
C ASP A 54 6.27 18.95 15.31
N VAL A 55 7.48 18.96 15.88
CA VAL A 55 8.08 17.78 16.54
C VAL A 55 7.20 17.27 17.67
N GLY A 56 6.67 18.17 18.52
CA GLY A 56 5.79 17.79 19.62
C GLY A 56 4.45 17.21 19.16
N ILE A 57 3.87 17.74 18.07
CA ILE A 57 2.65 17.20 17.46
C ILE A 57 2.92 15.82 16.87
N ARG A 58 4.02 15.65 16.13
CA ARG A 58 4.42 14.36 15.54
C ARG A 58 4.64 13.29 16.60
N GLN A 59 5.37 13.60 17.67
CA GLN A 59 5.61 12.64 18.77
C GLN A 59 4.30 12.18 19.43
N LYS A 60 3.34 13.09 19.64
CA LYS A 60 2.02 12.71 20.16
C LYS A 60 1.24 11.83 19.18
N ALA A 61 1.32 12.14 17.88
CA ALA A 61 0.66 11.35 16.85
C ALA A 61 1.27 9.94 16.74
N GLU A 62 2.59 9.82 16.85
CA GLU A 62 3.32 8.56 16.89
C GLU A 62 2.92 7.72 18.11
N GLN A 63 2.97 8.29 19.31
CA GLN A 63 2.54 7.62 20.54
C GLN A 63 1.09 7.15 20.45
N TYR A 64 0.20 7.97 19.88
CA TYR A 64 -1.18 7.60 19.65
C TYR A 64 -1.28 6.38 18.73
N VAL A 65 -0.67 6.43 17.53
CA VAL A 65 -0.72 5.31 16.57
C VAL A 65 -0.16 4.04 17.18
N LEU A 66 1.01 4.09 17.81
CA LEU A 66 1.64 2.91 18.41
C LEU A 66 0.79 2.33 19.55
N SER A 67 0.11 3.17 20.33
CA SER A 67 -0.83 2.70 21.36
C SER A 67 -2.02 1.95 20.76
N GLN A 68 -2.58 2.45 19.65
CA GLN A 68 -3.72 1.82 18.98
C GLN A 68 -3.31 0.53 18.25
N VAL A 69 -2.12 0.51 17.63
CA VAL A 69 -1.53 -0.70 17.04
C VAL A 69 -1.38 -1.78 18.11
N ALA A 70 -0.89 -1.43 19.30
CA ALA A 70 -0.76 -2.37 20.41
C ALA A 70 -2.12 -2.91 20.86
N GLN A 71 -3.18 -2.08 20.89
CA GLN A 71 -4.55 -2.52 21.19
C GLN A 71 -5.09 -3.50 20.14
N VAL A 72 -4.84 -3.23 18.86
CA VAL A 72 -5.20 -4.13 17.76
C VAL A 72 -4.54 -5.50 17.92
N VAL A 73 -3.26 -5.54 18.32
CA VAL A 73 -2.56 -6.79 18.63
C VAL A 73 -3.17 -7.50 19.83
N ALA A 74 -3.46 -6.75 20.90
CA ALA A 74 -4.01 -7.26 22.16
C ALA A 74 -5.47 -7.75 22.11
N SER A 75 -6.14 -7.70 20.95
CA SER A 75 -7.50 -8.23 20.70
C SER A 75 -8.67 -7.27 20.91
N GLU A 76 -8.44 -5.97 20.84
CA GLU A 76 -9.53 -4.99 20.76
C GLU A 76 -9.78 -4.60 19.29
N GLU A 77 -11.03 -4.78 18.82
CA GLU A 77 -11.47 -4.15 17.57
C GLU A 77 -11.51 -2.63 17.78
N LEU A 78 -10.93 -1.89 16.84
CA LEU A 78 -10.96 -0.44 16.92
C LEU A 78 -12.30 0.12 16.47
N SER A 79 -12.71 1.23 17.08
CA SER A 79 -13.87 1.97 16.58
C SER A 79 -13.57 2.56 15.19
N ALA A 80 -14.60 2.69 14.35
CA ALA A 80 -14.46 3.26 13.02
C ALA A 80 -13.86 4.69 13.03
N ASP A 81 -14.13 5.48 14.07
CA ASP A 81 -13.56 6.81 14.23
C ASP A 81 -12.07 6.76 14.56
N THR A 82 -11.66 5.81 15.40
CA THR A 82 -10.24 5.55 15.68
C THR A 82 -9.51 5.12 14.41
N GLU A 83 -10.07 4.20 13.63
CA GLU A 83 -9.44 3.73 12.39
C GLU A 83 -9.22 4.86 11.38
N ARG A 84 -10.22 5.75 11.23
CA ARG A 84 -10.09 6.94 10.37
C ARG A 84 -9.00 7.87 10.86
N GLU A 85 -8.90 8.08 12.16
CA GLU A 85 -7.89 8.94 12.75
C GLU A 85 -6.47 8.38 12.56
N ILE A 86 -6.28 7.08 12.78
CA ILE A 86 -5.01 6.39 12.47
C ILE A 86 -4.68 6.54 10.99
N SER A 87 -5.63 6.29 10.10
CA SER A 87 -5.42 6.45 8.65
C SER A 87 -5.00 7.87 8.29
N ARG A 88 -5.64 8.88 8.89
CA ARG A 88 -5.31 10.31 8.69
C ARG A 88 -3.90 10.63 9.18
N ILE A 89 -3.52 10.13 10.36
CA ILE A 89 -2.20 10.34 10.95
C ILE A 89 -1.12 9.69 10.08
N LEU A 90 -1.29 8.42 9.68
CA LEU A 90 -0.31 7.70 8.85
C LEU A 90 -0.12 8.33 7.46
N LYS A 91 -1.17 8.94 6.89
CA LYS A 91 -1.03 9.74 5.66
C LYS A 91 -0.27 11.04 5.86
N THR A 92 -0.39 11.64 7.05
CA THR A 92 0.30 12.91 7.39
C THR A 92 1.76 12.68 7.76
N TYR A 93 2.04 11.61 8.50
CA TYR A 93 3.37 11.24 9.02
C TYR A 93 3.71 9.80 8.60
N PRO A 94 4.05 9.56 7.32
CA PRO A 94 4.27 8.22 6.76
C PRO A 94 5.50 7.51 7.33
N ASP A 95 6.40 8.24 7.97
CA ASP A 95 7.56 7.70 8.67
C ASP A 95 7.19 6.91 9.94
N ILE A 96 6.01 7.15 10.54
CA ILE A 96 5.55 6.38 11.70
C ILE A 96 5.40 4.90 11.35
N VAL A 97 5.07 4.58 10.09
CA VAL A 97 4.89 3.20 9.61
C VAL A 97 6.14 2.34 9.85
N SER A 98 7.36 2.92 9.78
CA SER A 98 8.58 2.13 10.02
C SER A 98 8.75 1.66 11.46
N GLN A 99 7.90 2.13 12.37
CA GLN A 99 7.87 1.68 13.77
C GLN A 99 6.78 0.65 14.04
N ILE A 100 5.92 0.36 13.06
CA ILE A 100 4.87 -0.65 13.17
C ILE A 100 5.48 -2.02 12.82
N PRO A 101 5.34 -3.04 13.69
CA PRO A 101 5.77 -4.40 13.36
C PRO A 101 5.12 -4.91 12.07
N ALA A 102 5.89 -5.49 11.16
CA ALA A 102 5.41 -5.92 9.85
C ALA A 102 5.74 -7.39 9.53
N ASP A 103 6.00 -8.21 10.55
CA ASP A 103 6.11 -9.67 10.36
C ASP A 103 4.75 -10.31 10.08
N THR A 104 4.79 -11.54 9.55
CA THR A 104 3.61 -12.30 9.10
C THR A 104 2.50 -12.39 10.14
N GLU A 105 2.82 -12.53 11.43
CA GLU A 105 1.80 -12.64 12.48
C GLU A 105 1.06 -11.31 12.66
N HIS A 106 1.82 -10.21 12.76
CA HIS A 106 1.25 -8.88 12.88
C HIS A 106 0.42 -8.49 11.66
N ILE A 107 0.90 -8.78 10.44
CA ILE A 107 0.14 -8.52 9.21
C ILE A 107 -1.21 -9.25 9.21
N ARG A 108 -1.25 -10.52 9.63
CA ARG A 108 -2.50 -11.30 9.75
C ARG A 108 -3.47 -10.70 10.77
N ILE A 109 -2.94 -10.18 11.87
CA ILE A 109 -3.77 -9.50 12.88
C ILE A 109 -4.34 -8.20 12.31
N TYR A 110 -3.52 -7.36 11.68
CA TYR A 110 -3.99 -6.11 11.09
C TYR A 110 -4.97 -6.34 9.95
N ALA A 111 -4.72 -7.35 9.13
CA ALA A 111 -5.63 -7.85 8.11
C ALA A 111 -7.04 -8.14 8.66
N SER A 112 -7.13 -8.79 9.81
CA SER A 112 -8.42 -9.15 10.38
C SER A 112 -9.09 -8.00 11.14
N ARG A 113 -8.32 -7.07 11.71
CA ARG A 113 -8.83 -6.10 12.69
C ARG A 113 -8.73 -4.63 12.31
N CYS A 114 -7.77 -4.25 11.45
CA CYS A 114 -7.60 -2.87 11.01
C CYS A 114 -6.84 -2.79 9.67
N TRP A 115 -7.57 -2.85 8.57
CA TRP A 115 -7.00 -2.93 7.22
C TRP A 115 -6.16 -1.70 6.82
N PHE A 116 -6.46 -0.53 7.39
CA PHE A 116 -5.73 0.70 7.08
C PHE A 116 -4.25 0.63 7.47
N ILE A 117 -3.91 -0.14 8.51
CA ILE A 117 -2.51 -0.37 8.89
C ILE A 117 -1.80 -1.16 7.78
N VAL A 118 -2.43 -2.22 7.26
CA VAL A 118 -1.87 -3.01 6.16
C VAL A 118 -1.65 -2.14 4.92
N LEU A 119 -2.62 -1.31 4.54
CA LEU A 119 -2.46 -0.38 3.41
C LEU A 119 -1.30 0.58 3.63
N ALA A 120 -1.17 1.16 4.83
CA ALA A 120 -0.07 2.06 5.12
C ALA A 120 1.30 1.36 5.05
N ILE A 121 1.39 0.09 5.44
CA ILE A 121 2.61 -0.71 5.30
C ILE A 121 2.91 -0.98 3.82
N ILE A 122 1.90 -1.39 3.03
CA ILE A 122 2.05 -1.60 1.57
C ILE A 122 2.53 -0.31 0.88
N ASP A 123 1.90 0.83 1.18
CA ASP A 123 2.23 2.14 0.58
C ASP A 123 3.67 2.61 0.89
N ARG A 124 4.29 2.03 1.93
CA ARG A 124 5.67 2.35 2.35
C ARG A 124 6.69 1.29 1.95
N ALA A 125 6.24 0.11 1.55
CA ALA A 125 7.10 -0.93 1.03
C ALA A 125 7.70 -0.46 -0.32
N THR A 126 9.02 -0.59 -0.46
CA THR A 126 9.74 -0.16 -1.67
C THR A 126 10.09 -1.32 -2.60
N SER A 127 10.07 -2.55 -2.07
CA SER A 127 10.38 -3.77 -2.80
C SER A 127 9.10 -4.46 -3.26
N PRO A 128 9.00 -4.85 -4.54
CA PRO A 128 7.94 -5.74 -5.01
C PRO A 128 7.81 -7.01 -4.16
N VAL A 129 8.94 -7.56 -3.68
CA VAL A 129 8.94 -8.77 -2.84
C VAL A 129 8.18 -8.53 -1.54
N ASP A 130 8.43 -7.40 -0.87
CA ASP A 130 7.78 -7.08 0.41
C ASP A 130 6.28 -6.82 0.20
N ILE A 131 5.90 -6.09 -0.84
CA ILE A 131 4.49 -5.82 -1.20
C ILE A 131 3.75 -7.15 -1.40
N ASN A 132 4.32 -8.06 -2.19
CA ASN A 132 3.73 -9.37 -2.43
C ASN A 132 3.62 -10.18 -1.13
N GLN A 133 4.64 -10.18 -0.28
CA GLN A 133 4.62 -10.91 0.98
C GLN A 133 3.53 -10.37 1.93
N ILE A 134 3.38 -9.06 2.06
CA ILE A 134 2.34 -8.43 2.90
C ILE A 134 0.94 -8.78 2.39
N ILE A 135 0.74 -8.77 1.07
CA ILE A 135 -0.55 -9.15 0.46
C ILE A 135 -0.82 -10.64 0.65
N LEU A 136 0.19 -11.50 0.48
CA LEU A 136 0.08 -12.94 0.72
C LEU A 136 -0.32 -13.24 2.18
N ASP A 137 0.34 -12.61 3.13
CA ASP A 137 0.04 -12.76 4.56
C ASP A 137 -1.35 -12.21 4.93
N SER A 138 -1.90 -11.36 4.08
CA SER A 138 -3.26 -10.83 4.18
C SER A 138 -4.34 -11.76 3.60
N ILE A 139 -4.00 -12.71 2.73
CA ILE A 139 -4.99 -13.60 2.11
C ILE A 139 -5.38 -14.71 3.11
N THR A 140 -6.67 -14.78 3.45
CA THR A 140 -7.25 -15.84 4.28
C THR A 140 -8.12 -16.77 3.44
N GLN A 141 -8.36 -18.00 3.92
CA GLN A 141 -9.29 -18.93 3.26
C GLN A 141 -10.22 -19.58 4.30
N PRO A 142 -11.55 -19.49 4.17
CA PRO A 142 -12.29 -18.63 3.23
C PRO A 142 -12.20 -17.13 3.58
N MET A 143 -12.50 -16.27 2.60
CA MET A 143 -12.60 -14.82 2.76
C MET A 143 -14.06 -14.38 2.90
N SER A 144 -14.33 -13.43 3.78
CA SER A 144 -15.58 -12.66 3.73
C SER A 144 -15.59 -11.69 2.55
N THR A 145 -16.76 -11.18 2.15
CA THR A 145 -16.87 -10.17 1.08
C THR A 145 -16.13 -8.88 1.38
N ILE A 146 -16.12 -8.44 2.65
CA ILE A 146 -15.36 -7.27 3.12
C ILE A 146 -13.86 -7.52 2.94
N ARG A 147 -13.38 -8.66 3.47
CA ARG A 147 -11.96 -9.04 3.40
C ARG A 147 -11.49 -9.17 1.96
N HIS A 148 -12.31 -9.80 1.11
CA HIS A 148 -12.01 -9.95 -0.30
C HIS A 148 -11.94 -8.61 -1.02
N SER A 149 -12.84 -7.67 -0.72
CA SER A 149 -12.82 -6.32 -1.30
C SER A 149 -11.55 -5.56 -0.93
N GLN A 150 -11.10 -5.69 0.32
CA GLN A 150 -9.87 -5.10 0.83
C GLN A 150 -8.63 -5.64 0.10
N VAL A 151 -8.49 -6.97 0.04
CA VAL A 151 -7.37 -7.65 -0.65
C VAL A 151 -7.39 -7.37 -2.15
N ALA A 152 -8.57 -7.46 -2.79
CA ALA A 152 -8.74 -7.14 -4.21
C ALA A 152 -8.34 -5.68 -4.50
N GLY A 153 -8.68 -4.75 -3.61
CA GLY A 153 -8.25 -3.36 -3.70
C GLY A 153 -6.73 -3.22 -3.67
N ALA A 154 -6.04 -3.86 -2.72
CA ALA A 154 -4.58 -3.82 -2.64
C ALA A 154 -3.92 -4.42 -3.89
N LEU A 155 -4.41 -5.56 -4.38
CA LEU A 155 -3.92 -6.18 -5.62
C LEU A 155 -4.13 -5.24 -6.81
N PHE A 156 -5.33 -4.70 -6.98
CA PHE A 156 -5.68 -3.83 -8.10
C PHE A 156 -4.81 -2.57 -8.19
N HIS A 157 -4.44 -1.97 -7.05
CA HIS A 157 -3.57 -0.79 -7.04
C HIS A 157 -2.10 -1.10 -7.29
N ASN A 158 -1.67 -2.35 -7.07
CA ASN A 158 -0.27 -2.76 -7.13
C ASN A 158 0.04 -3.72 -8.28
N THR A 159 -0.88 -3.93 -9.23
CA THR A 159 -0.77 -4.92 -10.32
C THR A 159 0.57 -4.90 -11.06
N GLY A 160 1.18 -3.73 -11.27
CA GLY A 160 2.48 -3.60 -11.93
C GLY A 160 3.68 -4.19 -11.17
N VAL A 161 3.50 -4.60 -9.90
CA VAL A 161 4.54 -5.24 -9.08
C VAL A 161 4.09 -6.56 -8.45
N ILE A 162 2.86 -7.02 -8.71
CA ILE A 162 2.36 -8.29 -8.18
C ILE A 162 2.93 -9.46 -8.98
N PHE A 163 3.42 -10.48 -8.28
CA PHE A 163 3.91 -11.71 -8.88
C PHE A 163 2.75 -12.64 -9.25
N THR A 164 2.91 -13.40 -10.34
CA THR A 164 1.96 -14.44 -10.76
C THR A 164 1.66 -15.44 -9.64
N SER A 165 2.66 -15.82 -8.84
CA SER A 165 2.49 -16.69 -7.67
C SER A 165 1.49 -16.14 -6.64
N THR A 166 1.51 -14.83 -6.40
CA THR A 166 0.55 -14.15 -5.52
C THR A 166 -0.87 -14.19 -6.12
N LEU A 167 -1.00 -14.01 -7.43
CA LEU A 167 -2.28 -14.11 -8.13
C LEU A 167 -2.86 -15.53 -8.07
N PHE A 168 -2.03 -16.57 -8.17
CA PHE A 168 -2.46 -17.96 -7.96
C PHE A 168 -3.02 -18.19 -6.56
N VAL A 169 -2.31 -17.75 -5.52
CA VAL A 169 -2.77 -17.89 -4.13
C VAL A 169 -4.09 -17.13 -3.92
N TYR A 170 -4.20 -15.94 -4.49
CA TYR A 170 -5.42 -15.14 -4.45
C TYR A 170 -6.60 -15.84 -5.15
N LEU A 171 -6.40 -16.35 -6.37
CA LEU A 171 -7.44 -17.06 -7.14
C LEU A 171 -7.92 -18.30 -6.38
N ASN A 172 -7.00 -19.10 -5.85
CA ASN A 172 -7.33 -20.27 -5.03
C ASN A 172 -8.17 -19.88 -3.80
N ALA A 173 -7.84 -18.76 -3.15
CA ALA A 173 -8.59 -18.25 -2.02
C ALA A 173 -10.01 -17.81 -2.40
N VAL A 174 -10.17 -17.20 -3.58
CA VAL A 174 -11.47 -16.80 -4.13
C VAL A 174 -12.33 -18.04 -4.41
N GLU A 175 -11.79 -19.05 -5.08
CA GLU A 175 -12.52 -20.29 -5.38
C GLU A 175 -12.91 -21.04 -4.09
N ALA A 176 -12.00 -21.13 -3.12
CA ALA A 176 -12.31 -21.69 -1.80
C ALA A 176 -13.45 -20.95 -1.11
N SER A 177 -13.51 -19.63 -1.24
CA SER A 177 -14.60 -18.81 -0.67
C SER A 177 -15.92 -19.05 -1.40
N CYS A 178 -15.89 -19.19 -2.73
CA CYS A 178 -17.08 -19.46 -3.53
C CYS A 178 -17.70 -20.84 -3.22
N ARG A 179 -16.87 -21.88 -3.02
CA ARG A 179 -17.34 -23.24 -2.69
C ARG A 179 -18.12 -23.35 -1.37
N ASN A 180 -17.96 -22.38 -0.46
CA ASN A 180 -18.65 -22.37 0.83
C ASN A 180 -20.05 -21.73 0.76
N HIS A 181 -20.46 -21.27 -0.41
CA HIS A 181 -21.74 -20.61 -0.63
C HIS A 181 -22.56 -21.35 -1.68
N GLN A 182 -23.87 -21.12 -1.66
CA GLN A 182 -24.74 -21.64 -2.70
C GLN A 182 -24.34 -21.07 -4.07
N ASP A 183 -24.38 -21.92 -5.09
CA ASP A 183 -24.11 -21.54 -6.46
C ASP A 183 -24.96 -20.33 -6.88
N ASN A 184 -24.32 -19.39 -7.55
CA ASN A 184 -24.93 -18.13 -8.03
C ASN A 184 -25.51 -17.22 -6.93
N SER A 185 -25.11 -17.39 -5.67
CA SER A 185 -25.43 -16.43 -4.60
C SER A 185 -24.76 -15.06 -4.82
N ALA A 186 -25.30 -14.02 -4.16
CA ALA A 186 -24.75 -12.67 -4.23
C ALA A 186 -23.28 -12.62 -3.77
N GLN A 187 -22.91 -13.44 -2.79
CA GLN A 187 -21.53 -13.57 -2.29
C GLN A 187 -20.61 -14.16 -3.36
N VAL A 188 -21.01 -15.25 -4.03
CA VAL A 188 -20.25 -15.83 -5.14
C VAL A 188 -20.09 -14.81 -6.27
N GLN A 189 -21.18 -14.13 -6.66
CA GLN A 189 -21.10 -13.11 -7.70
C GLN A 189 -20.15 -11.96 -7.32
N HIS A 190 -20.16 -11.53 -6.06
CA HIS A 190 -19.22 -10.52 -5.54
C HIS A 190 -17.77 -10.98 -5.68
N HIS A 191 -17.47 -12.18 -5.17
CA HIS A 191 -16.14 -12.75 -5.22
C HIS A 191 -15.63 -12.93 -6.66
N VAL A 192 -16.46 -13.50 -7.52
CA VAL A 192 -16.09 -13.71 -8.93
C VAL A 192 -15.87 -12.38 -9.64
N LYS A 193 -16.76 -11.40 -9.45
CA LYS A 193 -16.64 -10.08 -10.07
C LYS A 193 -15.34 -9.37 -9.69
N HIS A 194 -15.01 -9.34 -8.40
CA HIS A 194 -13.80 -8.65 -7.92
C HIS A 194 -12.53 -9.36 -8.38
N ALA A 195 -12.49 -10.69 -8.32
CA ALA A 195 -11.35 -11.46 -8.81
C ALA A 195 -11.13 -11.25 -10.31
N ALA A 196 -12.21 -11.28 -11.10
CA ALA A 196 -12.13 -11.02 -12.53
C ALA A 196 -11.59 -9.61 -12.84
N MET A 197 -12.00 -8.58 -12.09
CA MET A 197 -11.48 -7.22 -12.27
C MET A 197 -9.98 -7.10 -11.96
N VAL A 198 -9.50 -7.78 -10.90
CA VAL A 198 -8.07 -7.79 -10.55
C VAL A 198 -7.26 -8.50 -11.63
N LEU A 199 -7.72 -9.66 -12.08
CA LEU A 199 -7.02 -10.49 -13.07
C LEU A 199 -7.05 -9.84 -14.47
N GLU A 200 -8.18 -9.22 -14.85
CA GLU A 200 -8.28 -8.43 -16.08
C GLU A 200 -7.22 -7.31 -16.09
N LYS A 201 -7.09 -6.56 -15.00
CA LYS A 201 -6.06 -5.53 -14.89
C LYS A 201 -4.65 -6.10 -14.91
N ALA A 202 -4.40 -7.20 -14.19
CA ALA A 202 -3.09 -7.84 -14.18
C ALA A 202 -2.67 -8.30 -15.59
N LEU A 203 -3.57 -8.91 -16.36
CA LEU A 203 -3.31 -9.32 -17.75
C LEU A 203 -3.02 -8.13 -18.67
N LEU A 204 -3.70 -7.00 -18.47
CA LEU A 204 -3.45 -5.79 -19.25
C LEU A 204 -2.11 -5.12 -18.91
N ASP A 205 -1.68 -5.20 -17.65
CA ASP A 205 -0.42 -4.64 -17.20
C ASP A 205 0.79 -5.56 -17.54
N ASP A 206 0.62 -6.88 -17.48
CA ASP A 206 1.62 -7.89 -17.87
C ASP A 206 0.97 -9.05 -18.66
N PRO A 207 1.03 -9.03 -20.01
CA PRO A 207 0.47 -10.07 -20.86
C PRO A 207 1.09 -11.47 -20.65
N SER A 208 2.30 -11.58 -20.09
CA SER A 208 2.94 -12.89 -19.85
C SER A 208 2.19 -13.74 -18.82
N ILE A 209 1.36 -13.08 -17.99
CA ILE A 209 0.45 -13.75 -17.04
C ILE A 209 -0.57 -14.62 -17.78
N ALA A 210 -0.97 -14.23 -19.00
CA ALA A 210 -1.91 -15.00 -19.81
C ALA A 210 -1.40 -16.42 -20.07
N GLU A 211 -0.13 -16.56 -20.43
CA GLU A 211 0.50 -17.87 -20.68
C GLU A 211 0.66 -18.64 -19.37
N GLN A 212 1.18 -17.99 -18.33
CA GLN A 212 1.49 -18.62 -17.05
C GLN A 212 0.27 -19.14 -16.31
N MET A 213 -0.88 -18.45 -16.39
CA MET A 213 -2.12 -18.80 -15.67
C MET A 213 -3.26 -19.25 -16.59
N SER A 214 -2.99 -19.59 -17.85
CA SER A 214 -4.01 -19.86 -18.86
C SER A 214 -5.05 -20.90 -18.42
N ILE A 215 -4.58 -21.99 -17.79
CA ILE A 215 -5.41 -23.11 -17.36
C ILE A 215 -6.31 -22.68 -16.20
N GLU A 216 -5.74 -22.07 -15.17
CA GLU A 216 -6.44 -21.67 -13.96
C GLU A 216 -7.46 -20.56 -14.24
N LEU A 217 -7.08 -19.57 -15.08
CA LEU A 217 -7.99 -18.51 -15.50
C LEU A 217 -9.13 -19.04 -16.37
N SER A 218 -8.85 -19.98 -17.29
CA SER A 218 -9.89 -20.63 -18.09
C SER A 218 -10.85 -21.43 -17.21
N SER A 219 -10.31 -22.23 -16.29
CA SER A 219 -11.10 -23.02 -15.34
C SER A 219 -12.00 -22.13 -14.49
N PHE A 220 -11.45 -21.04 -13.94
CA PHE A 220 -12.22 -20.06 -13.16
C PHE A 220 -13.35 -19.44 -13.99
N CYS A 221 -13.04 -18.96 -15.19
CA CYS A 221 -14.06 -18.30 -16.01
C CYS A 221 -15.18 -19.25 -16.47
N LEU A 222 -14.82 -20.49 -16.82
CA LEU A 222 -15.77 -21.52 -17.24
C LEU A 222 -16.57 -22.11 -16.07
N SER A 223 -16.08 -21.97 -14.83
CA SER A 223 -16.83 -22.33 -13.63
C SER A 223 -17.90 -21.28 -13.27
N TYR A 224 -17.72 -20.03 -13.71
CA TYR A 224 -18.63 -18.92 -13.40
C TYR A 224 -19.10 -18.13 -14.65
N PRO A 225 -19.57 -18.79 -15.72
CA PRO A 225 -19.86 -18.15 -17.01
C PRO A 225 -21.03 -17.16 -16.97
N TRP A 226 -21.91 -17.28 -15.97
CA TRP A 226 -23.04 -16.38 -15.75
C TRP A 226 -22.63 -15.03 -15.16
N VAL A 227 -21.40 -14.89 -14.63
CA VAL A 227 -20.89 -13.61 -14.17
C VAL A 227 -20.24 -12.89 -15.35
N LYS A 228 -20.88 -11.80 -15.82
CA LYS A 228 -20.41 -11.03 -16.99
C LYS A 228 -18.91 -10.75 -16.97
N ARG A 229 -18.34 -10.36 -15.82
CA ARG A 229 -16.91 -10.05 -15.69
C ARG A 229 -16.00 -11.28 -15.90
N ALA A 230 -16.44 -12.47 -15.51
CA ALA A 230 -15.69 -13.70 -15.79
C ALA A 230 -15.74 -14.03 -17.30
N ALA A 231 -16.90 -13.85 -17.94
CA ALA A 231 -17.03 -14.03 -19.39
C ALA A 231 -16.17 -13.01 -20.18
N ASP A 232 -16.15 -11.75 -19.75
CA ASP A 232 -15.30 -10.71 -20.36
C ASP A 232 -13.81 -11.05 -20.19
N LEU A 233 -13.39 -11.51 -19.00
CA LEU A 233 -12.03 -11.97 -18.74
C LEU A 233 -11.63 -13.16 -19.63
N TYR A 234 -12.50 -14.14 -19.81
CA TYR A 234 -12.25 -15.29 -20.68
C TYR A 234 -12.00 -14.87 -22.14
N ARG A 235 -12.80 -13.92 -22.63
CA ARG A 235 -12.62 -13.38 -23.99
C ARG A 235 -11.30 -12.65 -24.14
N LEU A 236 -10.91 -11.87 -23.14
CA LEU A 236 -9.62 -11.19 -23.12
C LEU A 236 -8.47 -12.21 -23.18
N LEU A 237 -8.50 -13.20 -22.28
CA LEU A 237 -7.50 -14.27 -22.21
C LEU A 237 -7.37 -15.00 -23.54
N SER A 238 -8.49 -15.42 -24.13
CA SER A 238 -8.50 -16.13 -25.42
C SER A 238 -7.84 -15.28 -26.51
N SER A 239 -8.19 -13.98 -26.59
CA SER A 239 -7.62 -13.08 -27.59
C SER A 239 -6.13 -12.79 -27.42
N MET A 240 -5.60 -12.94 -26.19
CA MET A 240 -4.17 -12.79 -25.90
C MET A 240 -3.41 -14.06 -26.29
N LEU A 241 -3.95 -15.23 -25.96
CA LEU A 241 -3.34 -16.53 -26.30
C LEU A 241 -3.33 -16.78 -27.81
N ASP A 242 -4.39 -16.41 -28.53
CA ASP A 242 -4.46 -16.52 -30.00
C ASP A 242 -3.43 -15.63 -30.72
N LYS A 243 -2.97 -14.56 -30.08
CA LYS A 243 -1.90 -13.69 -30.61
C LYS A 243 -0.50 -14.20 -30.27
N ALA A 244 -0.38 -15.03 -29.24
CA ALA A 244 0.89 -15.59 -28.80
C ALA A 244 1.30 -16.81 -29.64
N THR A 245 0.35 -17.47 -30.31
CA THR A 245 0.63 -18.50 -31.32
C THR A 245 0.97 -17.85 -32.67
N PRO A 246 2.22 -17.92 -33.16
CA PRO A 246 2.51 -17.51 -34.53
C PRO A 246 1.74 -18.43 -35.48
N GLU A 247 1.18 -17.87 -36.56
CA GLU A 247 0.65 -18.64 -37.69
C GLU A 247 1.77 -19.49 -38.32
N GLU A 248 2.11 -20.63 -37.73
CA GLU A 248 2.85 -21.67 -38.43
C GLU A 248 1.86 -22.72 -38.94
N HIS A 249 1.93 -22.98 -40.25
CA HIS A 249 1.16 -23.92 -41.06
C HIS A 249 -0.12 -23.37 -41.70
N ARG A 250 0.03 -22.42 -42.63
CA ARG A 250 -0.72 -22.55 -43.89
C ARG A 250 0.00 -23.59 -44.76
N PRO A 251 -0.65 -24.69 -45.17
CA PRO A 251 -0.10 -25.51 -46.23
C PRO A 251 -0.02 -24.65 -47.49
N VAL A 252 1.17 -24.56 -48.08
CA VAL A 252 1.33 -24.00 -49.41
C VAL A 252 0.65 -24.98 -50.36
N ASP A 253 -0.51 -24.61 -50.88
CA ASP A 253 -1.14 -25.28 -52.01
C ASP A 253 -0.23 -25.13 -53.23
N THR A 254 0.73 -26.03 -53.42
CA THR A 254 1.32 -26.28 -54.73
C THR A 254 0.38 -27.17 -55.53
N ASN A 255 -0.70 -26.56 -56.03
CA ASN A 255 -1.33 -27.03 -57.26
C ASN A 255 -0.47 -26.55 -58.43
N SER A 256 0.43 -27.42 -58.90
CA SER A 256 1.00 -27.30 -60.23
C SER A 256 0.59 -28.52 -61.03
N ASP A 257 -0.44 -28.32 -61.85
CA ASP A 257 -0.78 -29.11 -63.02
C ASP A 257 0.49 -29.43 -63.83
N THR A 258 0.84 -30.71 -63.90
CA THR A 258 1.62 -31.23 -65.03
C THR A 258 0.70 -32.11 -65.87
N ALA A 259 0.21 -31.50 -66.95
CA ALA A 259 -0.45 -32.16 -68.05
C ALA A 259 0.46 -33.24 -68.68
N LEU A 260 -0.10 -34.42 -68.89
CA LEU A 260 0.43 -35.47 -69.76
C LEU A 260 0.21 -35.09 -71.23
N PRO A 261 1.22 -35.16 -72.12
CA PRO A 261 0.98 -35.21 -73.55
C PRO A 261 0.80 -36.68 -74.00
N LYS A 262 0.00 -36.82 -75.06
CA LYS A 262 -0.38 -38.07 -75.74
C LYS A 262 0.80 -38.84 -76.33
#